data_AF-A0A8I1RG43-F1
#
_entry.id   AF-A0A8I1RG43-F1
#
_cell.length_a   1.000
_cell.length_b   1.000
_cell.length_c   1.000
_cell.angle_alpha   90.00
_cell.angle_beta   90.00
_cell.angle_gamma   90.00
#
_symmetry.space_group_name_H-M   'P 1'
#
loop_
_entity.id
_entity.type
_entity.pdbx_description
1 polymer ?
#
loop_
_entity_poly.entity_id
_entity_poly.type
_entity_poly.pdbx_seq_one_letter_code
_entity_poly.pdbx_strand_id
1 'polypeptide(L)'
;MLADRTLPDGRHLVIGDRRGVHRLWLTDPDPLRPVVIAIVNGFGILGRAAAAHRLARRLGGRAAGPVPRGLAPTRLQRRRYSRLLRLLDADAAHAPRQDMAAILYPHMRRYESREWEVSTERRNTQRALGAARALVAGGYRALLTGA
;
A
#
# COMPACT_ATOMS: atom_id res chain seq x y z
N MET A 1 -0.69 -17.62 8.36
CA MET A 1 0.54 -17.16 7.66
C MET A 1 0.13 -16.61 6.31
N LEU A 2 0.68 -15.49 5.84
CA LEU A 2 0.27 -14.85 4.57
C LEU A 2 1.24 -15.11 3.42
N ALA A 3 2.54 -15.16 3.70
CA ALA A 3 3.55 -15.59 2.74
C ALA A 3 4.76 -16.17 3.49
N ASP A 4 5.43 -17.11 2.83
CA ASP A 4 6.65 -17.76 3.30
C ASP A 4 7.48 -18.13 2.07
N ARG A 5 8.71 -17.61 2.01
CA ARG A 5 9.62 -17.77 0.88
C ARG A 5 11.05 -17.86 1.38
N THR A 6 11.78 -18.89 0.97
CA THR A 6 13.23 -18.96 1.17
C THR A 6 13.93 -18.48 -0.10
N LEU A 7 14.83 -17.52 0.07
CA LEU A 7 15.66 -16.92 -0.97
C LEU A 7 17.15 -17.10 -0.60
N PRO A 8 18.09 -16.84 -1.52
CA PRO A 8 19.53 -16.99 -1.23
C PRO A 8 20.02 -16.17 -0.03
N ASP A 9 19.34 -15.07 0.31
CA ASP A 9 19.66 -14.20 1.44
C ASP A 9 18.96 -14.60 2.75
N GLY A 10 18.12 -15.65 2.75
CA GLY A 10 17.44 -16.16 3.95
C GLY A 10 15.94 -16.40 3.73
N ARG A 11 15.21 -16.59 4.84
CA ARG A 11 13.78 -16.86 4.82
C ARG A 11 12.96 -15.61 5.08
N HIS A 12 12.05 -15.30 4.18
CA HIS A 12 11.17 -14.14 4.21
C HIS A 12 9.75 -14.56 4.56
N LEU A 13 9.21 -14.00 5.64
CA LEU A 13 7.89 -14.32 6.17
C LEU A 13 6.99 -13.09 6.17
N VAL A 14 5.73 -13.28 5.80
CA VAL A 14 4.66 -12.32 6.04
C VAL A 14 3.62 -12.96 6.94
N ILE A 15 3.52 -12.44 8.17
CA ILE A 15 2.61 -12.94 9.20
C ILE A 15 1.48 -11.94 9.38
N GLY A 16 0.25 -12.40 9.22
CA GLY A 16 -0.94 -11.62 9.53
C GLY A 16 -1.16 -11.51 11.05
N ASP A 17 -1.49 -10.31 11.51
CA ASP A 17 -2.02 -10.04 12.85
C ASP A 17 -3.33 -9.25 12.70
N ARG A 18 -4.23 -9.32 13.69
CA ARG A 18 -5.48 -8.55 13.74
C ARG A 18 -5.25 -7.06 13.52
N ARG A 19 -4.10 -6.53 13.94
CA ARG A 19 -3.78 -5.10 13.83
C ARG A 19 -2.84 -4.75 12.67
N GLY A 20 -2.47 -5.70 11.81
CA GLY A 20 -1.66 -5.47 10.61
C GLY A 20 -0.54 -6.48 10.43
N VAL A 21 0.11 -6.48 9.28
CA VAL A 21 1.11 -7.51 8.96
C VAL A 21 2.46 -7.29 9.66
N HIS A 22 3.18 -8.38 9.89
CA HIS A 22 4.60 -8.39 10.20
C HIS A 22 5.35 -8.96 8.99
N ARG A 23 6.42 -8.29 8.58
CA ARG A 23 7.34 -8.76 7.54
C ARG A 23 8.66 -9.06 8.22
N LEU A 24 9.11 -10.31 8.12
CA LEU A 24 10.31 -10.80 8.78
C LEU A 24 11.27 -11.32 7.73
N TRP A 25 12.55 -11.06 7.95
CA TRP A 25 13.65 -11.67 7.23
C TRP A 25 14.51 -12.39 8.27
N LEU A 26 14.60 -13.71 8.13
CA LEU A 26 15.40 -14.59 8.97
C LEU A 26 16.65 -14.97 8.19
N THR A 27 17.80 -14.49 8.66
CA THR A 27 19.11 -14.76 8.04
C THR A 27 19.62 -16.17 8.35
N ASP A 28 19.27 -16.70 9.54
CA ASP A 28 19.54 -18.07 9.95
C ASP A 28 18.18 -18.73 10.29
N PRO A 29 17.71 -19.72 9.50
CA PRO A 29 16.43 -20.35 9.72
C PRO A 29 16.45 -21.45 10.80
N ASP A 30 17.59 -21.71 11.47
CA ASP A 30 17.69 -22.71 12.53
C ASP A 30 16.74 -22.39 13.71
N PRO A 31 15.69 -23.19 13.94
CA PRO A 31 14.70 -22.93 14.99
C PRO A 31 15.25 -23.14 16.40
N LEU A 32 16.40 -23.78 16.57
CA LEU A 32 17.01 -24.06 17.87
C LEU A 32 17.88 -22.90 18.38
N ARG A 33 18.12 -21.88 17.55
CA ARG A 33 18.95 -20.74 17.92
C ARG A 33 18.13 -19.61 18.53
N PRO A 34 18.68 -18.88 19.53
CA PRO A 34 18.07 -17.66 20.01
C PRO A 34 17.89 -16.66 18.86
N VAL A 35 16.70 -16.08 18.76
CA VAL A 35 16.39 -15.07 17.74
C VAL A 35 16.70 -13.68 18.26
N VAL A 36 17.49 -12.93 17.50
CA VAL A 36 17.75 -11.51 17.74
C VAL A 36 17.02 -10.68 16.70
N ILE A 37 16.38 -9.59 17.12
CA ILE A 37 15.80 -8.60 16.21
C ILE A 37 16.85 -7.52 15.96
N ALA A 38 17.53 -7.59 14.82
CA ALA A 38 18.48 -6.56 14.41
C ALA A 38 17.75 -5.37 13.77
N ILE A 39 18.02 -4.15 14.27
CA ILE A 39 17.52 -2.91 13.68
C ILE A 39 18.67 -2.19 13.01
N VAL A 40 18.74 -2.28 11.67
CA VAL A 40 19.75 -1.59 10.89
C VAL A 40 19.53 -0.08 10.97
N ASN A 41 20.61 0.68 11.22
CA ASN A 41 20.58 2.14 11.25
C ASN A 41 20.29 2.76 9.86
N GLY A 42 19.88 4.03 9.82
CA GLY A 42 19.63 4.79 8.59
C GLY A 42 18.15 5.13 8.37
N PHE A 43 17.81 5.50 7.13
CA PHE A 43 16.45 5.93 6.79
C PHE A 43 15.39 4.90 7.22
N GLY A 44 14.33 5.36 7.88
CA GLY A 44 13.27 4.50 8.40
C GLY A 44 13.59 3.73 9.69
N ILE A 45 14.67 4.06 10.40
CA ILE A 45 15.04 3.42 11.69
C ILE A 45 13.88 3.41 12.69
N LEU A 46 13.16 4.53 12.86
CA LEU A 46 12.03 4.62 13.78
C LEU A 46 10.89 3.68 13.38
N GLY A 47 10.66 3.52 12.07
CA GLY A 47 9.69 2.55 11.55
C GLY A 47 10.11 1.11 11.87
N ARG A 48 11.38 0.77 11.62
CA ARG A 48 11.93 -0.56 11.96
C ARG A 48 11.86 -0.85 13.46
N ALA A 49 12.23 0.11 14.31
CA ALA A 49 12.14 -0.01 15.76
C ALA A 49 10.70 -0.22 16.24
N ALA A 50 9.74 0.53 15.69
CA ALA A 50 8.33 0.36 16.01
C ALA A 50 7.80 -1.01 15.53
N ALA A 51 8.22 -1.49 14.35
CA ALA A 51 7.86 -2.82 13.86
C ALA A 51 8.45 -3.94 14.73
N ALA A 52 9.71 -3.80 15.17
CA ALA A 52 10.38 -4.70 16.10
C ALA A 52 9.65 -4.76 17.45
N HIS A 53 9.27 -3.60 18.01
CA HIS A 53 8.51 -3.54 19.25
C HIS A 53 7.16 -4.25 19.13
N ARG A 54 6.44 -4.06 18.01
CA ARG A 54 5.18 -4.79 17.74
C ARG A 54 5.40 -6.31 17.68
N LEU A 55 6.49 -6.76 17.06
CA LEU A 55 6.84 -8.17 16.99
C LEU A 55 7.14 -8.74 18.38
N ALA A 56 7.96 -8.05 19.18
CA ALA A 56 8.30 -8.47 20.54
C ALA A 56 7.05 -8.63 21.42
N ARG A 57 6.09 -7.68 21.34
CA ARG A 57 4.79 -7.80 22.03
C ARG A 57 4.05 -9.07 21.62
N ARG A 58 3.97 -9.34 20.31
CA ARG A 58 3.29 -10.52 19.76
C ARG A 58 3.94 -11.83 20.21
N LEU A 59 5.28 -11.91 20.16
CA LEU A 59 6.04 -13.07 20.62
C LEU A 59 5.83 -13.31 22.13
N GLY A 60 5.71 -12.25 22.92
CA GLY A 60 5.33 -12.32 24.33
C GLY A 60 3.84 -12.51 24.61
N GLY A 61 3.05 -12.99 23.64
CA GLY A 61 1.62 -13.29 23.80
C GLY A 61 0.68 -12.08 23.91
N ARG A 62 1.19 -10.85 23.75
CA ARG A 62 0.40 -9.62 23.84
C ARG A 62 -0.09 -9.19 22.45
N ALA A 63 -1.16 -8.40 22.42
CA ALA A 63 -1.57 -7.73 21.19
C ALA A 63 -0.42 -6.89 20.63
N ALA A 64 -0.08 -7.09 19.36
CA ALA A 64 1.03 -6.41 18.67
C ALA A 64 0.90 -4.88 18.71
N GLY A 65 -0.34 -4.36 18.73
CA GLY A 65 -0.61 -2.93 18.63
C GLY A 65 -0.79 -2.45 17.18
N PRO A 66 -1.24 -1.19 16.98
CA PRO A 66 -1.51 -0.64 15.67
C PRO A 66 -0.25 -0.59 14.79
N VAL A 67 -0.41 -0.65 13.47
CA VAL A 67 0.71 -0.41 12.54
C VAL A 67 1.24 1.01 12.74
N PRO A 68 2.57 1.21 12.87
CA PRO A 68 3.16 2.53 13.02
C PRO A 68 2.80 3.44 11.85
N ARG A 69 2.63 4.73 12.14
CA ARG A 69 2.47 5.75 11.09
C ARG A 69 3.70 5.70 10.17
N GLY A 70 3.47 5.81 8.86
CA GLY A 70 4.53 5.65 7.84
C GLY A 70 4.76 4.20 7.38
N LEU A 71 4.28 3.18 8.10
CA LEU A 71 4.34 1.78 7.62
C LEU A 71 3.03 1.31 6.98
N ALA A 72 2.01 2.16 6.98
CA ALA A 72 0.75 1.93 6.27
C ALA A 72 0.19 3.27 5.77
N PRO A 73 -0.48 3.26 4.60
CA PRO A 73 -1.14 4.46 4.10
C PRO A 73 -2.23 4.94 5.06
N THR A 74 -2.36 6.26 5.20
CA THR A 74 -3.45 6.90 5.95
C THR A 74 -4.83 6.58 5.35
N ARG A 75 -5.91 6.85 6.09
CA ARG A 75 -7.29 6.66 5.56
C ARG A 75 -7.52 7.44 4.27
N LEU A 76 -7.00 8.66 4.17
CA LEU A 76 -7.10 9.51 2.98
C LEU A 76 -6.31 8.92 1.81
N GLN A 77 -5.05 8.53 2.05
CA GLN A 77 -4.21 7.87 1.05
C GLN A 77 -4.87 6.57 0.54
N ARG A 78 -5.41 5.72 1.42
CA ARG A 78 -6.12 4.49 1.02
C ARG A 78 -7.31 4.79 0.11
N ARG A 79 -8.14 5.78 0.44
CA ARG A 79 -9.27 6.19 -0.42
C ARG A 79 -8.78 6.68 -1.78
N ARG A 80 -7.72 7.49 -1.81
CA ARG A 80 -7.10 7.96 -3.05
C ARG A 80 -6.60 6.78 -3.90
N TYR A 81 -5.79 5.89 -3.33
CA TYR A 81 -5.25 4.74 -4.05
C TYR A 81 -6.34 3.79 -4.55
N SER A 82 -7.39 3.57 -3.76
CA SER A 82 -8.54 2.76 -4.19
C SER A 82 -9.24 3.35 -5.43
N ARG A 83 -9.39 4.68 -5.51
CA ARG A 83 -9.92 5.34 -6.71
C ARG A 83 -8.99 5.21 -7.91
N LEU A 84 -7.68 5.36 -7.71
CA LEU A 84 -6.69 5.19 -8.77
C LEU A 84 -6.70 3.77 -9.34
N LEU A 85 -6.80 2.75 -8.48
CA LEU A 85 -6.91 1.35 -8.91
C LEU A 85 -8.21 1.12 -9.71
N ARG A 86 -9.35 1.62 -9.21
CA ARG A 86 -10.63 1.53 -9.96
C ARG A 86 -10.58 2.22 -11.31
N LEU A 87 -9.86 3.36 -11.42
CA LEU A 87 -9.66 4.02 -12.70
C LEU A 87 -8.85 3.15 -13.67
N LEU A 88 -7.82 2.42 -13.18
CA LEU A 88 -7.06 1.48 -14.01
C LEU A 88 -7.91 0.28 -14.43
N ASP A 89 -8.74 -0.24 -13.54
CA ASP A 89 -9.68 -1.34 -13.87
C ASP A 89 -10.65 -0.91 -14.97
N ALA A 90 -11.20 0.31 -14.86
CA ALA A 90 -12.07 0.89 -15.88
C ALA A 90 -11.33 1.16 -17.21
N ASP A 91 -10.06 1.58 -17.15
CA ASP A 91 -9.20 1.81 -18.33
C ASP A 91 -8.94 0.50 -19.07
N ALA A 92 -8.61 -0.56 -18.33
CA ALA A 92 -8.43 -1.91 -18.87
C ALA A 92 -9.73 -2.46 -19.48
N ALA A 93 -10.88 -2.11 -18.90
CA ALA A 93 -12.20 -2.45 -19.44
C ALA A 93 -12.64 -1.54 -20.61
N HIS A 94 -11.79 -0.61 -21.07
CA HIS A 94 -12.09 0.35 -22.13
C HIS A 94 -13.35 1.19 -21.85
N ALA A 95 -13.61 1.49 -20.57
CA ALA A 95 -14.79 2.25 -20.17
C ALA A 95 -14.76 3.67 -20.76
N PRO A 96 -15.92 4.25 -21.12
CA PRO A 96 -16.01 5.64 -21.54
C PRO A 96 -15.43 6.58 -20.49
N ARG A 97 -14.69 7.62 -20.91
CA ARG A 97 -14.04 8.55 -19.97
C ARG A 97 -15.00 9.26 -19.02
N GLN A 98 -16.23 9.47 -19.44
CA GLN A 98 -17.27 10.06 -18.61
C GLN A 98 -17.69 9.11 -17.47
N ASP A 99 -17.74 7.80 -17.74
CA ASP A 99 -18.05 6.78 -16.72
C ASP A 99 -16.88 6.63 -15.74
N MET A 100 -15.64 6.73 -16.23
CA MET A 100 -14.45 6.80 -15.37
C MET A 100 -14.51 8.00 -14.41
N ALA A 101 -15.02 9.15 -14.85
CA ALA A 101 -15.15 10.34 -14.02
C ALA A 101 -16.08 10.11 -12.83
N ALA A 102 -17.12 9.26 -12.97
CA ALA A 102 -18.01 8.91 -11.87
C ALA A 102 -17.29 8.20 -10.70
N ILE A 103 -16.14 7.57 -10.95
CA ILE A 103 -15.29 6.98 -9.89
C ILE A 103 -14.72 8.07 -8.95
N LEU A 104 -14.41 9.24 -9.52
CA LEU A 104 -13.89 10.39 -8.78
C LEU A 104 -14.99 11.28 -8.24
N TYR A 105 -16.09 11.40 -9.00
CA TYR A 105 -17.20 12.32 -8.76
C TYR A 105 -18.53 11.54 -8.75
N PRO A 106 -18.80 10.73 -7.72
CA PRO A 106 -19.95 9.81 -7.71
C PRO A 106 -21.32 10.49 -7.67
N HIS A 107 -21.37 11.79 -7.35
CA HIS A 107 -22.61 12.57 -7.29
C HIS A 107 -22.75 13.53 -8.48
N MET A 108 -21.90 13.41 -9.49
CA MET A 108 -21.92 14.27 -10.67
C MET A 108 -23.08 13.87 -11.59
N ARG A 109 -23.82 14.87 -12.09
CA ARG A 109 -24.78 14.66 -13.20
C ARG A 109 -24.02 14.24 -14.46
N ARG A 110 -24.63 13.40 -15.29
CA ARG A 110 -24.09 13.12 -16.63
C ARG A 110 -24.11 14.40 -17.48
N TYR A 111 -22.96 14.77 -18.01
CA TYR A 111 -22.82 15.88 -18.95
C TYR A 111 -23.28 15.50 -20.35
N GLU A 112 -23.78 16.48 -21.09
CA GLU A 112 -23.88 16.37 -22.56
C GLU A 112 -22.49 16.35 -23.19
N SER A 113 -22.36 15.86 -24.44
CA SER A 113 -21.05 15.69 -25.09
C SER A 113 -20.21 16.97 -25.12
N ARG A 114 -20.82 18.12 -25.45
CA ARG A 114 -20.14 19.43 -25.46
C ARG A 114 -19.70 19.89 -24.08
N GLU A 115 -20.56 19.73 -23.08
CA GLU A 115 -20.25 20.09 -21.68
C GLU A 115 -19.05 19.26 -21.17
N TRP A 116 -19.03 17.97 -21.51
CA TRP A 116 -17.95 17.07 -21.13
C TRP A 116 -16.59 17.46 -21.72
N GLU A 117 -16.53 17.84 -23.00
CA GLU A 117 -15.26 18.14 -23.69
C GLU A 117 -14.45 19.25 -23.01
N VAL A 118 -15.14 20.31 -22.57
CA VAL A 118 -14.52 21.49 -21.94
C VAL A 118 -14.43 21.40 -20.41
N SER A 119 -15.07 20.40 -19.81
CA SER A 119 -15.16 20.20 -18.36
C SER A 119 -13.80 20.10 -17.66
N THR A 120 -13.75 20.58 -16.42
CA THR A 120 -12.56 20.43 -15.57
C THR A 120 -12.44 18.99 -15.07
N GLU A 121 -13.57 18.32 -14.91
CA GLU A 121 -13.74 16.92 -14.51
C GLU A 121 -13.06 15.98 -15.51
N ARG A 122 -13.19 16.23 -16.82
CA ARG A 122 -12.44 15.52 -17.85
C ARG A 122 -10.93 15.65 -17.67
N ARG A 123 -10.42 16.89 -17.51
CA ARG A 123 -8.99 17.14 -17.30
C ARG A 123 -8.46 16.50 -16.01
N ASN A 124 -9.23 16.60 -14.92
CA ASN A 124 -8.90 16.01 -13.64
C ASN A 124 -8.89 14.48 -13.71
N THR A 125 -9.86 13.87 -14.39
CA THR A 125 -9.94 12.42 -14.60
C THR A 125 -8.74 11.93 -15.42
N GLN A 126 -8.36 12.65 -16.47
CA GLN A 126 -7.15 12.35 -17.25
C GLN A 126 -5.88 12.43 -16.41
N ARG A 127 -5.74 13.49 -15.58
CA ARG A 127 -4.61 13.62 -14.64
C ARG A 127 -4.58 12.49 -13.61
N ALA A 128 -5.74 12.11 -13.07
CA ALA A 128 -5.85 11.01 -12.12
C ALA A 128 -5.48 9.67 -12.76
N LEU A 129 -5.91 9.41 -14.00
CA LEU A 129 -5.52 8.22 -14.75
C LEU A 129 -4.01 8.19 -15.00
N GLY A 130 -3.41 9.33 -15.38
CA GLY A 130 -1.95 9.46 -15.49
C GLY A 130 -1.23 9.14 -14.18
N ALA A 131 -1.72 9.66 -13.05
CA ALA A 131 -1.18 9.35 -11.73
C ALA A 131 -1.36 7.87 -11.35
N ALA A 132 -2.47 7.24 -11.75
CA ALA A 132 -2.70 5.82 -11.52
C ALA A 132 -1.72 4.96 -12.30
N ARG A 133 -1.51 5.26 -13.59
CA ARG A 133 -0.52 4.59 -14.44
C ARG A 133 0.90 4.74 -13.89
N ALA A 134 1.29 5.95 -13.47
CA ALA A 134 2.58 6.19 -12.84
C ALA A 134 2.76 5.39 -11.53
N LEU A 135 1.68 5.24 -10.74
CA LEU A 135 1.71 4.45 -9.51
C LEU A 135 2.03 2.98 -9.80
N VAL A 136 1.35 2.35 -10.77
CA VAL A 136 1.59 0.93 -11.10
C VAL A 136 2.89 0.69 -11.87
N ALA A 137 3.36 1.67 -12.64
CA ALA A 137 4.62 1.60 -13.39
C ALA A 137 5.88 1.66 -12.49
N GLY A 138 5.73 1.68 -11.16
CA GLY A 138 6.84 1.65 -10.21
C GLY A 138 6.72 2.66 -9.07
N GLY A 139 5.84 3.65 -9.20
CA GLY A 139 5.58 4.65 -8.15
C GLY A 139 5.11 4.03 -6.82
N TYR A 140 4.52 2.84 -6.84
CA TYR A 140 4.10 2.10 -5.64
C TYR A 140 5.27 1.82 -4.68
N ARG A 141 6.52 1.79 -5.16
CA ARG A 141 7.70 1.55 -4.31
C ARG A 141 7.88 2.63 -3.24
N ALA A 142 7.48 3.88 -3.53
CA ALA A 142 7.49 4.96 -2.55
C ALA A 142 6.55 4.68 -1.35
N LEU A 143 5.55 3.82 -1.51
CA LEU A 143 4.68 3.39 -0.40
C LEU A 143 5.40 2.47 0.58
N LEU A 144 6.50 1.82 0.16
CA LEU A 144 7.29 0.94 1.01
C LEU A 144 8.24 1.71 1.93
N THR A 145 8.54 2.96 1.57
CA THR A 145 9.44 3.86 2.32
C THR A 145 8.70 4.86 3.21
N GLY A 146 7.36 4.81 3.23
CA GLY A 146 6.53 5.63 4.12
C GLY A 146 6.24 7.05 3.64
N ALA A 147 5.99 7.23 2.33
CA ALA A 147 5.54 8.48 1.72
C ALA A 147 4.29 9.12 2.36
#